data_AF-B3ET35-F1
#
_entry.id   AF-B3ET35-F1
#
_cell.length_a   1.000
_cell.length_b   1.000
_cell.length_c   1.000
_cell.angle_alpha   90.00
_cell.angle_beta   90.00
_cell.angle_gamma   90.00
#
_symmetry.space_group_name_H-M   'P 1'
#
loop_
_entity.id
_entity.type
_entity.pdbx_description
1 polymer ?
#
loop_
_entity_poly.entity_id
_entity_poly.type
_entity_poly.pdbx_seq_one_letter_code
_entity_poly.pdbx_strand_id
1 'polypeptide(L)'
;MQVYQMKNSWWQKTLYYLYHLPQNIYSYSKYKVEKYGAEYTPFAFFMAFNYMIPLFMGIQPGNNSIYVWLLIVKTIGVSLCIGLLLRSYWAEWFQKYFPIYWHFTLFYCIPFSFTLLFLMNGSNIQSLLNVALASMLLILLVDWTTFLSLSLAGSIIGIWFYAQFIDKIPVLDLYDLYIIFQVCVFSMVIGLIFGRRREIYMDFMSKGKYQLRKTQQEAFWEVAALMQYRETLLQELNPDKGAISNDIIATYMQQAICRMANHMQLDITLVNLKELLKEVGVSCNSTDLKQSQLYFKKETEKDVLRTDVSKLKQLLFNAINYIGRDHSSNPINVVIKDSEIKYNVANIETPGSSKLPALEIVITKEFLQPSKSQLPLYMIDLNLSSGWLDEQENDPLLIENAYIIDTQYGYVAKQSSQTLVYILPVSLPKMQYISTQFFNKYTEAKI
;
A
#
# COMPACT_ATOMS: atom_id res chain seq x y z
N MET A 1 24.15 -40.29 -8.68
CA MET A 1 25.45 -39.76 -9.16
C MET A 1 25.57 -40.02 -10.65
N GLN A 2 25.44 -38.99 -11.48
CA GLN A 2 26.12 -38.88 -12.78
C GLN A 2 26.06 -37.41 -13.17
N VAL A 3 26.98 -36.64 -12.61
CA VAL A 3 27.25 -35.26 -12.97
C VAL A 3 27.88 -35.30 -14.36
N TYR A 4 27.13 -34.88 -15.37
CA TYR A 4 27.69 -34.64 -16.70
C TYR A 4 28.77 -33.56 -16.58
N GLN A 5 30.03 -33.96 -16.78
CA GLN A 5 31.17 -33.06 -16.85
C GLN A 5 31.01 -32.13 -18.05
N MET A 6 30.57 -30.89 -17.81
CA MET A 6 30.65 -29.84 -18.81
C MET A 6 32.12 -29.49 -19.07
N LYS A 7 32.60 -29.93 -20.23
CA LYS A 7 33.88 -29.52 -20.82
C LYS A 7 33.89 -27.99 -20.92
N ASN A 8 34.78 -27.36 -20.15
CA ASN A 8 34.89 -25.92 -19.90
C ASN A 8 35.35 -25.15 -21.16
N SER A 9 34.50 -25.05 -22.18
CA SER A 9 34.71 -24.19 -23.35
C SER A 9 34.02 -22.85 -23.11
N TRP A 10 34.80 -21.76 -23.05
CA TRP A 10 34.29 -20.40 -22.88
C TRP A 10 33.20 -20.04 -23.90
N TRP A 11 33.28 -20.59 -25.12
CA TRP A 11 32.28 -20.45 -26.19
C TRP A 11 30.92 -21.09 -25.90
N GLN A 12 30.89 -22.20 -25.16
CA GLN A 12 29.63 -22.86 -24.78
C GLN A 12 28.93 -22.09 -23.64
N LYS A 13 29.71 -21.48 -22.73
CA LYS A 13 29.16 -20.56 -21.72
C LYS A 13 28.60 -19.30 -22.37
N THR A 14 29.30 -18.68 -23.32
CA THR A 14 28.78 -17.50 -24.03
C THR A 14 27.56 -17.82 -24.88
N LEU A 15 27.53 -18.96 -25.60
CA LEU A 15 26.33 -19.41 -26.34
C LEU A 15 25.15 -19.71 -25.42
N TYR A 16 25.38 -20.34 -24.26
CA TYR A 16 24.34 -20.59 -23.26
C TYR A 16 23.77 -19.29 -22.69
N TYR A 17 24.65 -18.34 -22.35
CA TYR A 17 24.23 -17.00 -21.92
C TYR A 17 23.46 -16.27 -23.03
N LEU A 18 23.95 -16.29 -24.27
CA LEU A 18 23.29 -15.70 -25.45
C LEU A 18 21.90 -16.27 -25.72
N TYR A 19 21.72 -17.59 -25.56
CA TYR A 19 20.43 -18.26 -25.76
C TYR A 19 19.41 -17.88 -24.68
N HIS A 20 19.84 -17.70 -23.42
CA HIS A 20 18.97 -17.28 -22.31
C HIS A 20 18.90 -15.76 -22.10
N LEU A 21 19.64 -14.94 -22.87
CA LEU A 21 19.55 -13.48 -22.85
C LEU A 21 18.10 -12.95 -22.92
N PRO A 22 17.23 -13.38 -23.86
CA PRO A 22 15.88 -12.82 -23.96
C PRO A 22 15.02 -13.13 -22.72
N GLN A 23 15.17 -14.30 -22.11
CA GLN A 23 14.46 -14.66 -20.88
C GLN A 23 15.02 -13.94 -19.64
N ASN A 24 16.33 -13.77 -19.56
CA ASN A 24 16.98 -13.03 -18.47
C ASN A 24 16.71 -11.53 -18.55
N ILE A 25 16.65 -10.96 -19.76
CA ILE A 25 16.26 -9.56 -19.98
C ILE A 25 14.78 -9.37 -19.62
N TYR A 26 13.92 -10.33 -19.98
CA TYR A 26 12.51 -10.30 -19.61
C TYR A 26 12.29 -10.29 -18.09
N SER A 27 12.88 -11.26 -17.38
CA SER A 27 12.75 -11.38 -15.94
C SER A 27 13.36 -10.18 -15.20
N TYR A 28 14.52 -9.70 -15.67
CA TYR A 28 15.16 -8.50 -15.15
C TYR A 28 14.28 -7.26 -15.34
N SER A 29 13.76 -7.04 -16.55
CA SER A 29 12.88 -5.92 -16.89
C SER A 29 11.59 -5.94 -16.07
N LYS A 30 10.95 -7.11 -15.95
CA LYS A 30 9.73 -7.29 -15.14
C LYS A 30 9.99 -7.00 -13.66
N TYR A 31 11.06 -7.56 -13.09
CA TYR A 31 11.44 -7.32 -11.70
C TYR A 31 11.67 -5.83 -11.41
N LYS A 32 12.37 -5.13 -12.31
CA LYS A 32 12.65 -3.70 -12.16
C LYS A 32 11.38 -2.85 -12.26
N VAL A 33 10.49 -3.15 -13.21
CA VAL A 33 9.19 -2.44 -13.33
C VAL A 33 8.30 -2.67 -12.11
N GLU A 34 8.24 -3.90 -11.58
CA GLU A 34 7.46 -4.22 -10.38
C GLU A 34 8.04 -3.57 -9.11
N LYS A 35 9.36 -3.47 -9.01
CA LYS A 35 10.04 -2.95 -7.82
C LYS A 35 10.10 -1.42 -7.75
N TYR A 36 10.41 -0.76 -8.87
CA TYR A 36 10.61 0.71 -8.90
C TYR A 36 9.39 1.47 -9.43
N GLY A 37 8.41 0.76 -10.00
CA GLY A 37 7.28 1.36 -10.70
C GLY A 37 7.68 1.89 -12.08
N ALA A 38 6.77 1.82 -13.05
CA ALA A 38 6.94 2.46 -14.35
C ALA A 38 5.91 3.58 -14.49
N GLU A 39 6.37 4.82 -14.53
CA GLU A 39 5.53 5.99 -14.80
C GLU A 39 5.44 6.24 -16.31
N TYR A 40 4.89 5.27 -17.05
CA TYR A 40 4.83 5.31 -18.52
C TYR A 40 3.89 6.40 -19.06
N THR A 41 2.80 6.71 -18.35
CA THR A 41 1.83 7.74 -18.76
C THR A 41 2.44 9.15 -18.80
N PRO A 42 2.98 9.71 -17.69
CA PRO A 42 3.57 11.05 -17.71
C PRO A 42 4.78 11.13 -18.64
N PHE A 43 5.60 10.07 -18.70
CA PHE A 43 6.71 9.99 -19.66
C PHE A 43 6.23 10.10 -21.11
N ALA A 44 5.25 9.29 -21.51
CA ALA A 44 4.77 9.26 -22.89
C ALA A 44 4.14 10.60 -23.29
N PHE A 45 3.37 11.23 -22.40
CA PHE A 45 2.85 12.59 -22.63
C PHE A 45 3.97 13.61 -22.76
N PHE A 46 4.90 13.64 -21.81
CA PHE A 46 6.02 14.57 -21.84
C PHE A 46 6.84 14.42 -23.12
N MET A 47 7.26 13.20 -23.46
CA MET A 47 8.10 12.96 -24.64
C MET A 47 7.37 13.21 -25.97
N ALA A 48 6.11 12.79 -26.08
CA ALA A 48 5.33 13.01 -27.28
C ALA A 48 5.14 14.51 -27.52
N PHE A 49 4.61 15.25 -26.55
CA PHE A 49 4.25 16.66 -26.73
C PHE A 49 5.45 17.61 -26.71
N ASN A 50 6.42 17.39 -25.83
CA ASN A 50 7.53 18.32 -25.67
C ASN A 50 8.59 18.18 -26.77
N TYR A 51 8.84 16.97 -27.24
CA TYR A 51 10.02 16.70 -28.06
C TYR A 51 9.72 16.09 -29.44
N MET A 52 8.77 15.15 -29.51
CA MET A 52 8.51 14.42 -30.75
C MET A 52 7.50 15.13 -31.68
N ILE A 53 6.47 15.79 -31.12
CA ILE A 53 5.44 16.52 -31.89
C ILE A 53 5.93 17.83 -32.52
N PRO A 54 6.90 18.58 -31.96
CA PRO A 54 7.52 19.72 -32.64
C PRO A 54 8.37 19.28 -33.86
N LEU A 55 7.70 18.79 -34.91
CA LEU A 55 8.30 18.24 -36.14
C LEU A 55 8.99 19.33 -36.99
N PHE A 56 8.61 20.59 -36.78
CA PHE A 56 9.02 21.72 -37.62
C PHE A 56 10.08 22.63 -37.01
N MET A 57 10.55 22.35 -35.79
CA MET A 57 11.41 23.27 -35.05
C MET A 57 12.89 22.92 -35.22
N GLY A 58 13.59 23.67 -36.07
CA GLY A 58 15.02 23.93 -35.91
C GLY A 58 15.99 23.47 -36.99
N ILE A 59 15.57 23.16 -38.22
CA ILE A 59 16.51 22.80 -39.29
C ILE A 59 16.53 23.91 -40.34
N GLN A 60 17.70 24.49 -40.57
CA GLN A 60 17.91 25.38 -41.70
C GLN A 60 17.74 24.59 -43.00
N PRO A 61 16.92 25.07 -43.96
CA PRO A 61 16.54 24.36 -45.17
C PRO A 61 17.72 24.30 -46.17
N GLY A 62 18.73 23.49 -45.86
CA GLY A 62 19.92 23.30 -46.69
C GLY A 62 20.09 21.88 -47.23
N ASN A 63 19.65 20.86 -46.48
CA ASN A 63 19.84 19.45 -46.86
C ASN A 63 18.56 18.62 -46.67
N ASN A 64 17.83 18.40 -47.78
CA ASN A 64 16.55 17.69 -47.77
C ASN A 64 16.64 16.25 -47.21
N SER A 65 17.79 15.59 -47.30
CA SER A 65 17.96 14.21 -46.82
C SER A 65 17.91 14.10 -45.29
N ILE A 66 18.59 15.00 -44.58
CA ILE A 66 18.65 15.01 -43.11
C ILE A 66 17.25 15.29 -42.52
N TYR A 67 16.49 16.18 -43.16
CA TYR A 67 15.14 16.51 -42.74
C TYR A 67 14.19 15.30 -42.80
N VAL A 68 14.26 14.51 -43.87
CA VAL A 68 13.44 13.29 -44.03
C VAL A 68 13.75 12.27 -42.93
N TRP A 69 15.03 12.03 -42.65
CA TRP A 69 15.44 11.11 -41.58
C TRP A 69 14.98 11.57 -40.21
N LEU A 70 15.04 12.87 -39.93
CA LEU A 70 14.57 13.43 -38.66
C LEU A 70 13.06 13.23 -38.47
N LEU A 71 12.26 13.42 -39.53
CA LEU A 71 10.83 13.13 -39.50
C LEU A 71 10.56 11.64 -39.25
N ILE A 72 11.29 10.74 -39.90
CA ILE A 72 11.16 9.29 -39.69
C ILE A 72 11.45 8.94 -38.23
N VAL A 73 12.55 9.43 -37.66
CA VAL A 73 12.92 9.14 -36.27
C VAL A 73 11.85 9.62 -35.30
N LYS A 74 11.36 10.85 -35.48
CA LYS A 74 10.33 11.45 -34.62
C LYS A 74 8.97 10.75 -34.75
N THR A 75 8.54 10.40 -35.96
CA THR A 75 7.25 9.71 -36.18
C THR A 75 7.24 8.32 -35.54
N ILE A 76 8.33 7.56 -35.66
CA ILE A 76 8.49 6.29 -34.93
C ILE A 76 8.46 6.52 -33.42
N GLY A 77 9.13 7.57 -32.92
CA GLY A 77 9.12 7.93 -31.50
C GLY A 77 7.71 8.26 -30.97
N VAL A 78 6.94 9.07 -31.70
CA VAL A 78 5.52 9.35 -31.37
C VAL A 78 4.72 8.05 -31.35
N SER A 79 4.87 7.20 -32.37
CA SER A 79 4.15 5.92 -32.44
C SER A 79 4.46 5.04 -31.24
N LEU A 80 5.72 4.98 -30.80
CA LEU A 80 6.10 4.19 -29.63
C LEU A 80 5.49 4.75 -28.33
N CYS A 81 5.50 6.08 -28.16
CA CYS A 81 4.85 6.76 -27.03
C CYS A 81 3.33 6.55 -27.01
N ILE A 82 2.66 6.59 -28.16
CA ILE A 82 1.22 6.27 -28.27
C ILE A 82 0.98 4.81 -27.87
N GLY A 83 1.86 3.89 -28.29
CA GLY A 83 1.79 2.49 -27.86
C GLY A 83 1.88 2.31 -26.35
N LEU A 84 2.66 3.15 -25.64
CA LEU A 84 2.70 3.16 -24.17
C LEU A 84 1.40 3.68 -23.54
N LEU A 85 0.78 4.70 -24.12
CA LEU A 85 -0.50 5.26 -23.63
C LEU A 85 -1.66 4.29 -23.83
N LEU A 86 -1.64 3.53 -24.93
CA LEU A 86 -2.66 2.53 -25.26
C LEU A 86 -2.56 1.24 -24.45
N ARG A 87 -1.73 1.18 -23.40
CA ARG A 87 -1.57 -0.02 -22.56
C ARG A 87 -2.89 -0.66 -22.14
N SER A 88 -3.90 0.13 -21.80
CA SER A 88 -5.23 -0.36 -21.38
C SER A 88 -5.98 -1.14 -22.48
N TYR A 89 -5.59 -0.96 -23.75
CA TYR A 89 -6.20 -1.60 -24.91
C TYR A 89 -5.35 -2.75 -25.47
N TRP A 90 -4.22 -3.09 -24.84
CA TRP A 90 -3.39 -4.21 -25.29
C TRP A 90 -4.04 -5.55 -24.98
N ALA A 91 -4.04 -6.46 -25.95
CA ALA A 91 -4.46 -7.85 -25.74
C ALA A 91 -3.60 -8.53 -24.66
N GLU A 92 -4.19 -9.46 -23.90
CA GLU A 92 -3.55 -10.09 -22.74
C GLU A 92 -2.18 -10.73 -23.06
N TRP A 93 -2.00 -11.28 -24.27
CA TRP A 93 -0.72 -11.84 -24.69
C TRP A 93 0.38 -10.78 -24.85
N PHE A 94 0.05 -9.58 -25.35
CA PHE A 94 1.02 -8.50 -25.51
C PHE A 94 1.38 -7.82 -24.18
N GLN A 95 0.46 -7.79 -23.22
CA GLN A 95 0.73 -7.23 -21.89
C GLN A 95 1.89 -7.92 -21.18
N LYS A 96 2.11 -9.22 -21.45
CA LYS A 96 3.24 -9.96 -20.90
C LYS A 96 4.59 -9.33 -21.30
N TYR A 97 4.73 -8.80 -22.51
CA TYR A 97 5.97 -8.20 -23.04
C TYR A 97 6.09 -6.70 -22.78
N PHE A 98 5.10 -6.09 -22.11
CA PHE A 98 5.07 -4.66 -21.83
C PHE A 98 6.32 -4.12 -21.11
N PRO A 99 6.93 -4.81 -20.12
CA PRO A 99 8.15 -4.33 -19.48
C PRO A 99 9.31 -4.15 -20.48
N ILE A 100 9.46 -5.06 -21.44
CA ILE A 100 10.49 -4.94 -22.48
C ILE A 100 10.18 -3.77 -23.40
N TYR A 101 8.91 -3.65 -23.83
CA TYR A 101 8.46 -2.55 -24.67
C TYR A 101 8.71 -1.18 -24.03
N TRP A 102 8.52 -1.06 -22.71
CA TRP A 102 8.86 0.12 -21.93
C TRP A 102 10.34 0.51 -22.05
N HIS A 103 11.25 -0.42 -21.75
CA HIS A 103 12.69 -0.15 -21.83
C HIS A 103 13.15 0.11 -23.26
N PHE A 104 12.56 -0.56 -24.25
CA PHE A 104 12.82 -0.31 -25.66
C PHE A 104 12.37 1.10 -26.07
N THR A 105 11.21 1.55 -25.59
CA THR A 105 10.73 2.90 -25.87
C THR A 105 11.61 3.96 -25.22
N LEU A 106 12.06 3.74 -23.98
CA LEU A 106 13.03 4.61 -23.31
C LEU A 106 14.35 4.69 -24.08
N PHE A 107 14.89 3.54 -24.49
CA PHE A 107 16.09 3.43 -25.32
C PHE A 107 15.97 4.26 -26.61
N TYR A 108 14.86 4.07 -27.33
CA TYR A 108 14.65 4.70 -28.62
C TYR A 108 14.45 6.22 -28.47
N CYS A 109 13.53 6.62 -27.59
CA CYS A 109 13.11 8.02 -27.48
C CYS A 109 14.14 8.92 -26.80
N ILE A 110 14.95 8.39 -25.88
CA ILE A 110 15.94 9.18 -25.15
C ILE A 110 17.34 9.03 -25.76
N PRO A 111 18.20 8.05 -25.39
CA PRO A 111 19.60 8.08 -25.80
C PRO A 111 19.76 7.95 -27.32
N PHE A 112 19.00 7.09 -28.00
CA PHE A 112 19.12 6.94 -29.45
C PHE A 112 18.69 8.20 -30.22
N SER A 113 17.45 8.68 -30.00
CA SER A 113 16.92 9.82 -30.74
C SER A 113 17.67 11.14 -30.45
N PHE A 114 18.07 11.38 -29.19
CA PHE A 114 18.82 12.59 -28.85
C PHE A 114 20.27 12.56 -29.37
N THR A 115 20.93 11.40 -29.41
CA THR A 115 22.24 11.26 -30.06
C THR A 115 22.15 11.54 -31.57
N LEU A 116 21.11 11.04 -32.24
CA LEU A 116 20.88 11.35 -33.65
C LEU A 116 20.59 12.83 -33.87
N LEU A 117 19.73 13.44 -33.06
CA LEU A 117 19.42 14.87 -33.17
C LEU A 117 20.68 15.73 -32.95
N PHE A 118 21.54 15.32 -32.01
CA PHE A 118 22.81 15.99 -31.76
C PHE A 118 23.72 15.98 -32.99
N LEU A 119 23.83 14.83 -33.68
CA LEU A 119 24.64 14.72 -34.89
C LEU A 119 24.03 15.49 -36.08
N MET A 120 22.70 15.44 -36.24
CA MET A 120 22.00 16.10 -37.36
C MET A 120 22.01 17.64 -37.29
N ASN A 121 21.91 18.22 -36.09
CA ASN A 121 21.85 19.67 -35.90
C ASN A 121 23.24 20.35 -35.84
N GLY A 122 24.32 19.58 -35.99
CA GLY A 122 25.67 20.00 -35.62
C GLY A 122 25.81 20.17 -34.10
N SER A 123 27.05 20.33 -33.62
CA SER A 123 27.40 20.50 -32.18
C SER A 123 26.92 21.85 -31.60
N ASN A 124 25.68 22.23 -31.85
CA ASN A 124 25.06 23.42 -31.33
C ASN A 124 24.74 23.22 -29.84
N ILE A 125 24.92 24.30 -29.06
CA ILE A 125 24.69 24.36 -27.61
C ILE A 125 23.27 23.87 -27.26
N GLN A 126 22.27 24.17 -28.10
CA GLN A 126 20.89 23.74 -27.89
C GLN A 126 20.72 22.21 -27.96
N SER A 127 21.44 21.54 -28.85
CA SER A 127 21.44 20.07 -28.94
C SER A 127 22.09 19.45 -27.71
N LEU A 128 23.16 20.06 -27.20
CA LEU A 128 23.86 19.62 -25.99
C LEU A 128 22.98 19.75 -24.74
N LEU A 129 22.25 20.86 -24.60
CA LEU A 129 21.27 21.05 -23.51
C LEU A 129 20.17 19.99 -23.56
N ASN A 130 19.67 19.67 -24.75
CA ASN A 130 18.67 18.62 -24.96
C ASN A 130 19.19 17.24 -24.51
N VAL A 131 20.44 16.90 -24.85
CA VAL A 131 21.09 15.64 -24.39
C VAL A 131 21.23 15.61 -22.86
N ALA A 132 21.58 16.74 -22.23
CA ALA A 132 21.69 16.82 -20.78
C ALA A 132 20.32 16.65 -20.09
N LEU A 133 19.27 17.32 -20.57
CA LEU A 133 17.91 17.18 -20.05
C LEU A 133 17.35 15.77 -20.26
N ALA A 134 17.60 15.17 -21.42
CA ALA A 134 17.21 13.79 -21.70
C ALA A 134 17.91 12.80 -20.76
N SER A 135 19.21 13.02 -20.48
CA SER A 135 19.97 12.22 -19.53
C SER A 135 19.41 12.36 -18.11
N MET A 136 19.03 13.57 -17.68
CA MET A 136 18.36 13.82 -16.40
C MET A 136 16.98 13.17 -16.31
N LEU A 137 16.22 13.16 -17.40
CA LEU A 137 14.94 12.46 -17.45
C LEU A 137 15.13 10.93 -17.35
N LEU A 138 16.12 10.37 -18.07
CA LEU A 138 16.39 8.95 -18.09
C LEU A 138 16.75 8.40 -16.71
N ILE A 139 17.59 9.10 -15.95
CA ILE A 139 17.91 8.71 -14.56
C ILE A 139 16.71 8.75 -13.62
N LEU A 140 15.77 9.67 -13.85
CA LEU A 140 14.56 9.74 -13.05
C LEU A 140 13.58 8.61 -13.41
N LEU A 141 13.72 7.99 -14.56
CA LEU A 141 12.82 6.92 -15.01
C LEU A 141 13.33 5.52 -14.70
N VAL A 142 14.65 5.33 -14.62
CA VAL A 142 15.24 4.01 -14.47
C VAL A 142 16.36 3.98 -13.42
N ASP A 143 16.64 2.79 -12.90
CA ASP A 143 17.74 2.51 -12.00
C ASP A 143 19.13 2.76 -12.63
N TRP A 144 20.17 2.89 -11.80
CA TRP A 144 21.50 3.32 -12.28
C TRP A 144 22.12 2.34 -13.28
N THR A 145 21.88 1.02 -13.12
CA THR A 145 22.41 -0.01 -14.03
C THR A 145 21.77 0.07 -15.41
N THR A 146 20.44 0.22 -15.45
CA THR A 146 19.65 0.36 -16.67
C THR A 146 19.88 1.69 -17.35
N PHE A 147 20.03 2.78 -16.58
CA PHE A 147 20.48 4.07 -17.09
C PHE A 147 21.81 3.94 -17.83
N LEU A 148 22.82 3.32 -17.21
CA LEU A 148 24.14 3.16 -17.82
C LEU A 148 24.08 2.32 -19.11
N SER A 149 23.38 1.18 -19.06
CA SER A 149 23.30 0.27 -20.21
C SER A 149 22.52 0.88 -21.37
N LEU A 150 21.38 1.52 -21.11
CA LEU A 150 20.56 2.18 -22.13
C LEU A 150 21.28 3.38 -22.74
N SER A 151 21.95 4.20 -21.92
CA SER A 151 22.68 5.38 -22.39
C SER A 151 23.86 5.01 -23.29
N LEU A 152 24.68 4.05 -22.89
CA LEU A 152 25.79 3.55 -23.70
C LEU A 152 25.29 2.89 -24.99
N ALA A 153 24.33 1.96 -24.87
CA ALA A 153 23.82 1.25 -26.04
C ALA A 153 23.15 2.23 -27.04
N GLY A 154 22.33 3.16 -26.56
CA GLY A 154 21.61 4.10 -27.41
C GLY A 154 22.54 5.07 -28.12
N SER A 155 23.56 5.57 -27.42
CA SER A 155 24.56 6.45 -28.02
C SER A 155 25.40 5.75 -29.08
N ILE A 156 25.88 4.52 -28.79
CA ILE A 156 26.68 3.73 -29.74
C ILE A 156 25.86 3.40 -30.99
N ILE A 157 24.62 2.94 -30.81
CA ILE A 157 23.74 2.59 -31.93
C ILE A 157 23.34 3.84 -32.72
N GLY A 158 23.12 4.98 -32.06
CA GLY A 158 22.83 6.26 -32.71
C GLY A 158 23.99 6.74 -33.59
N ILE A 159 25.22 6.74 -33.06
CA ILE A 159 26.43 7.12 -33.83
C ILE A 159 26.63 6.17 -35.02
N TRP A 160 26.48 4.86 -34.79
CA TRP A 160 26.61 3.86 -35.85
C TRP A 160 25.55 4.05 -36.95
N PHE A 161 24.29 4.28 -36.57
CA PHE A 161 23.20 4.53 -37.51
C PHE A 161 23.44 5.81 -38.34
N TYR A 162 23.88 6.89 -37.70
CA TYR A 162 24.19 8.15 -38.39
C TYR A 162 25.27 7.97 -39.45
N ALA A 163 26.37 7.30 -39.08
CA ALA A 163 27.52 7.09 -39.96
C ALA A 163 27.20 6.19 -41.18
N GLN A 164 26.20 5.32 -41.07
CA GLN A 164 25.82 4.39 -42.15
C GLN A 164 24.72 4.94 -43.06
N PHE A 165 23.72 5.65 -42.52
CA PHE A 165 22.49 5.95 -43.26
C PHE A 165 22.26 7.44 -43.55
N ILE A 166 22.86 8.35 -42.79
CA ILE A 166 22.55 9.79 -42.88
C ILE A 166 23.67 10.53 -43.58
N ASP A 167 24.83 10.64 -42.96
CA ASP A 167 25.98 11.38 -43.50
C ASP A 167 27.28 10.96 -42.80
N LYS A 168 28.41 11.45 -43.30
CA LYS A 168 29.69 11.32 -42.61
C LYS A 168 29.64 12.03 -41.26
N ILE A 169 30.29 11.43 -40.27
CA ILE A 169 30.40 12.02 -38.93
C ILE A 169 31.03 13.41 -39.09
N PRO A 170 30.38 14.48 -38.58
CA PRO A 170 30.92 15.82 -38.68
C PRO A 170 32.28 15.88 -37.98
N VAL A 171 33.24 16.56 -38.61
CA VAL A 171 34.55 16.81 -37.99
C VAL A 171 34.31 17.77 -36.81
N LEU A 172 34.48 17.27 -35.60
CA LEU A 172 34.33 18.04 -34.37
C LEU A 172 35.66 18.74 -34.06
N ASP A 173 35.60 20.03 -33.74
CA ASP A 173 36.76 20.74 -33.22
C ASP A 173 37.17 20.17 -31.85
N LEU A 174 38.45 20.31 -31.49
CA LEU A 174 38.97 19.86 -30.19
C LEU A 174 38.20 20.47 -29.00
N TYR A 175 37.69 21.69 -29.17
CA TYR A 175 36.88 22.38 -28.19
C TYR A 175 35.49 21.74 -28.01
N ASP A 176 34.82 21.39 -29.12
CA ASP A 176 33.52 20.71 -29.08
C ASP A 176 33.64 19.32 -28.47
N LEU A 177 34.72 18.59 -28.83
CA LEU A 177 35.00 17.28 -28.27
C LEU A 177 35.26 17.35 -26.76
N TYR A 178 35.95 18.39 -26.28
CA TYR A 178 36.14 18.65 -24.86
C TYR A 178 34.81 18.91 -24.13
N ILE A 179 33.93 19.73 -24.71
CA ILE A 179 32.61 20.03 -24.13
C ILE A 179 31.73 18.77 -24.06
N ILE A 180 31.67 17.99 -25.13
CA ILE A 180 30.90 16.74 -25.17
C ILE A 180 31.41 15.77 -24.11
N PHE A 181 32.73 15.60 -24.03
CA PHE A 181 33.34 14.75 -23.01
C PHE A 181 32.97 15.21 -21.61
N GLN A 182 33.06 16.51 -21.33
CA GLN A 182 32.68 17.09 -20.06
C GLN A 182 31.21 16.83 -19.71
N VAL A 183 30.28 17.10 -20.63
CA VAL A 183 28.83 16.88 -20.40
C VAL A 183 28.51 15.41 -20.17
N CYS A 184 29.13 14.50 -20.93
CA CYS A 184 28.95 13.06 -20.74
C CYS A 184 29.45 12.60 -19.36
N VAL A 185 30.64 13.04 -18.94
CA VAL A 185 31.22 12.68 -17.63
C VAL A 185 30.36 13.23 -16.50
N PHE A 186 29.96 14.50 -16.54
CA PHE A 186 29.11 15.09 -15.50
C PHE A 186 27.74 14.42 -15.44
N SER A 187 27.11 14.17 -16.60
CA SER A 187 25.81 13.48 -16.66
C SER A 187 25.90 12.05 -16.13
N MET A 188 27.03 11.36 -16.36
CA MET A 188 27.27 10.02 -15.82
C MET A 188 27.51 10.04 -14.30
N VAL A 189 28.25 11.02 -13.77
CA VAL A 189 28.50 11.15 -12.33
C VAL A 189 27.20 11.47 -11.58
N ILE A 190 26.45 12.46 -12.06
CA ILE A 190 25.11 12.79 -11.54
C ILE A 190 24.21 11.55 -11.65
N GLY A 191 24.28 10.90 -12.82
CA GLY A 191 23.78 9.56 -13.13
C GLY A 191 23.93 8.55 -11.98
N LEU A 192 25.17 8.31 -11.62
CA LEU A 192 25.51 7.30 -10.62
C LEU A 192 25.11 7.72 -9.22
N ILE A 193 25.31 8.99 -8.84
CA ILE A 193 25.01 9.47 -7.48
C ILE A 193 23.51 9.42 -7.20
N PHE A 194 22.69 10.04 -8.06
CA PHE A 194 21.25 10.13 -7.84
C PHE A 194 20.57 8.78 -8.05
N GLY A 195 20.99 8.02 -9.07
CA GLY A 195 20.45 6.70 -9.39
C GLY A 195 20.68 5.72 -8.24
N ARG A 196 21.91 5.71 -7.68
CA ARG A 196 22.26 4.87 -6.54
C ARG A 196 21.53 5.30 -5.26
N ARG A 197 21.44 6.60 -4.98
CA ARG A 197 20.72 7.09 -3.80
C ARG A 197 19.24 6.71 -3.83
N ARG A 198 18.59 6.85 -4.99
CA ARG A 198 17.20 6.45 -5.18
C ARG A 198 17.01 4.94 -5.00
N GLU A 199 17.92 4.12 -5.54
CA GLU A 199 17.86 2.66 -5.39
C GLU A 199 17.92 2.25 -3.91
N ILE A 200 18.84 2.83 -3.13
CA ILE A 200 18.98 2.55 -1.70
C ILE A 200 17.68 2.87 -0.95
N TYR A 201 17.06 4.02 -1.26
CA TYR A 201 15.81 4.43 -0.62
C TYR A 201 14.67 3.47 -0.92
N MET A 202 14.50 3.07 -2.19
CA MET A 202 13.46 2.14 -2.59
C MET A 202 13.67 0.73 -2.01
N ASP A 203 14.93 0.28 -1.92
CA ASP A 203 15.27 -1.00 -1.29
C ASP A 203 14.93 -1.00 0.20
N PHE A 204 15.24 0.08 0.91
CA PHE A 204 14.86 0.24 2.32
C PHE A 204 13.33 0.20 2.50
N MET A 205 12.59 0.95 1.68
CA MET A 205 11.13 0.97 1.73
C MET A 205 10.51 -0.40 1.41
N SER A 206 11.06 -1.13 0.42
CA SER A 206 10.58 -2.47 0.06
C SER A 206 10.79 -3.48 1.19
N LYS A 207 11.94 -3.42 1.89
CA LYS A 207 12.22 -4.25 3.07
C LYS A 207 11.28 -3.93 4.23
N GLY A 208 11.01 -2.65 4.48
CA GLY A 208 10.05 -2.22 5.50
C GLY A 208 8.63 -2.74 5.23
N LYS A 209 8.15 -2.59 3.99
CA LYS A 209 6.84 -3.13 3.57
C LYS A 209 6.76 -4.65 3.72
N TYR A 210 7.83 -5.37 3.37
CA TYR A 210 7.89 -6.83 3.53
C TYR A 210 7.82 -7.24 5.00
N GLN A 211 8.59 -6.58 5.88
CA GLN A 211 8.54 -6.85 7.32
C GLN A 211 7.16 -6.59 7.91
N LEU A 212 6.54 -5.45 7.59
CA LEU A 212 5.18 -5.13 8.05
C LEU A 212 4.16 -6.18 7.61
N ARG A 213 4.21 -6.63 6.35
CA ARG A 213 3.31 -7.68 5.84
C ARG A 213 3.52 -9.00 6.57
N LYS A 214 4.78 -9.36 6.86
CA LYS A 214 5.11 -10.56 7.63
C LYS A 214 4.57 -10.47 9.06
N THR A 215 4.78 -9.37 9.76
CA THR A 215 4.26 -9.15 11.12
C THR A 215 2.73 -9.16 11.16
N GLN A 216 2.07 -8.54 10.17
CA GLN A 216 0.61 -8.60 10.04
C GLN A 216 0.12 -10.03 9.81
N GLN A 217 0.82 -10.80 8.98
CA GLN A 217 0.45 -12.18 8.70
C GLN A 217 0.67 -13.09 9.92
N GLU A 218 1.76 -12.89 10.68
CA GLU A 218 2.01 -13.58 11.96
C GLU A 218 0.92 -13.28 12.98
N ALA A 219 0.53 -12.01 13.15
CA ALA A 219 -0.57 -11.62 14.03
C ALA A 219 -1.90 -12.25 13.60
N PHE A 220 -2.20 -12.29 12.30
CA PHE A 220 -3.40 -12.95 11.78
C PHE A 220 -3.41 -14.45 12.12
N TRP A 221 -2.29 -15.16 11.94
CA TRP A 221 -2.21 -16.58 12.26
C TRP A 221 -2.35 -16.86 13.76
N GLU A 222 -1.80 -15.99 14.61
CA GLU A 222 -1.95 -16.09 16.06
C GLU A 222 -3.43 -15.94 16.47
N VAL A 223 -4.12 -14.94 15.91
CA VAL A 223 -5.56 -14.75 16.14
C VAL A 223 -6.39 -15.90 15.59
N ALA A 224 -6.09 -16.41 14.39
CA ALA A 224 -6.79 -17.53 13.79
C ALA A 224 -6.62 -18.82 14.61
N ALA A 225 -5.41 -19.08 15.12
CA ALA A 225 -5.14 -20.22 16.00
C ALA A 225 -5.92 -20.12 17.33
N LEU A 226 -6.01 -18.92 17.90
CA LEU A 226 -6.83 -18.67 19.10
C LEU A 226 -8.33 -18.94 18.83
N MET A 227 -8.84 -18.53 17.67
CA MET A 227 -10.24 -18.77 17.28
C MET A 227 -10.51 -20.26 17.05
N GLN A 228 -9.59 -20.98 16.41
CA GLN A 228 -9.73 -22.42 16.23
C GLN A 228 -9.65 -23.16 17.57
N TYR A 229 -8.73 -22.77 18.45
CA TYR A 229 -8.63 -23.30 19.80
C TYR A 229 -9.94 -23.10 20.59
N ARG A 230 -10.55 -21.91 20.47
CA ARG A 230 -11.88 -21.60 21.01
C ARG A 230 -12.94 -22.56 20.46
N GLU A 231 -13.00 -22.79 19.15
CA GLU A 231 -13.96 -23.72 18.54
C GLU A 231 -13.78 -25.15 19.05
N THR A 232 -12.54 -25.64 19.18
CA THR A 232 -12.27 -26.97 19.76
C THR A 232 -12.72 -27.07 21.22
N LEU A 233 -12.46 -26.05 22.04
CA LEU A 233 -12.95 -26.04 23.41
C LEU A 233 -14.49 -26.07 23.45
N LEU A 234 -15.16 -25.28 22.60
CA LEU A 234 -16.63 -25.28 22.49
C LEU A 234 -17.17 -26.66 22.06
N GLN A 235 -16.46 -27.39 21.19
CA GLN A 235 -16.82 -28.75 20.80
C GLN A 235 -16.56 -29.78 21.90
N GLU A 236 -15.49 -29.66 22.68
CA GLU A 236 -15.20 -30.54 23.82
C GLU A 236 -16.18 -30.36 24.97
N LEU A 237 -16.78 -29.17 25.08
CA LEU A 237 -17.80 -28.83 26.08
C LEU A 237 -19.22 -29.20 25.67
N ASN A 238 -19.42 -29.77 24.49
CA ASN A 238 -20.74 -30.10 23.96
C ASN A 238 -21.46 -31.11 24.90
N PRO A 239 -22.68 -30.80 25.41
CA PRO A 239 -23.35 -31.50 26.52
C PRO A 239 -23.79 -32.95 26.27
N ASP A 240 -23.46 -33.54 25.11
CA ASP A 240 -23.89 -34.89 24.74
C ASP A 240 -23.07 -36.02 25.39
N LYS A 241 -22.06 -35.69 26.20
CA LYS A 241 -21.37 -36.66 27.08
C LYS A 241 -21.77 -36.41 28.51
N GLY A 242 -22.90 -37.00 28.87
CA GLY A 242 -23.54 -36.86 30.17
C GLY A 242 -22.60 -37.08 31.35
N ALA A 243 -22.33 -35.99 32.08
CA ALA A 243 -22.28 -35.91 33.54
C ALA A 243 -21.73 -34.52 33.91
N ILE A 244 -22.62 -33.54 33.95
CA ILE A 244 -22.75 -32.48 34.97
C ILE A 244 -23.74 -31.48 34.38
N SER A 245 -24.97 -31.55 34.89
CA SER A 245 -25.99 -30.52 34.74
C SER A 245 -25.43 -29.21 35.27
N ASN A 246 -24.86 -28.39 34.38
CA ASN A 246 -24.92 -26.92 34.36
C ASN A 246 -24.10 -26.42 33.16
N ASP A 247 -24.53 -26.82 31.97
CA ASP A 247 -23.96 -26.49 30.65
C ASP A 247 -23.71 -24.97 30.52
N ILE A 248 -24.70 -24.16 30.90
CA ILE A 248 -24.62 -22.69 30.96
C ILE A 248 -23.51 -22.19 31.89
N ILE A 249 -23.26 -22.87 33.02
CA ILE A 249 -22.27 -22.42 34.02
C ILE A 249 -20.84 -22.79 33.60
N ALA A 250 -20.64 -23.91 32.92
CA ALA A 250 -19.33 -24.29 32.37
C ALA A 250 -18.92 -23.36 31.23
N THR A 251 -19.83 -23.13 30.27
CA THR A 251 -19.64 -22.16 29.17
C THR A 251 -19.40 -20.76 29.72
N TYR A 252 -20.16 -20.34 30.73
CA TYR A 252 -19.99 -19.06 31.40
C TYR A 252 -18.64 -18.94 32.14
N MET A 253 -18.23 -19.96 32.90
CA MET A 253 -16.96 -19.93 33.65
C MET A 253 -15.76 -19.90 32.70
N GLN A 254 -15.76 -20.67 31.62
CA GLN A 254 -14.68 -20.61 30.64
C GLN A 254 -14.63 -19.29 29.89
N GLN A 255 -15.78 -18.74 29.51
CA GLN A 255 -15.84 -17.43 28.88
C GLN A 255 -15.37 -16.31 29.83
N ALA A 256 -15.72 -16.40 31.11
CA ALA A 256 -15.26 -15.47 32.14
C ALA A 256 -13.75 -15.59 32.42
N ILE A 257 -13.21 -16.81 32.49
CA ILE A 257 -11.77 -17.07 32.71
C ILE A 257 -10.94 -16.61 31.50
N CYS A 258 -11.36 -16.92 30.28
CA CYS A 258 -10.68 -16.47 29.05
C CYS A 258 -10.73 -14.96 28.89
N ARG A 259 -11.87 -14.33 29.24
CA ARG A 259 -11.95 -12.87 29.36
C ARG A 259 -10.91 -12.41 30.37
N MET A 260 -10.94 -12.86 31.63
CA MET A 260 -10.00 -12.40 32.65
C MET A 260 -8.52 -12.54 32.22
N ALA A 261 -8.15 -13.63 31.54
CA ALA A 261 -6.81 -13.85 31.02
C ALA A 261 -6.40 -12.81 29.95
N ASN A 262 -7.28 -12.54 28.98
CA ASN A 262 -7.02 -11.52 27.96
C ASN A 262 -7.02 -10.10 28.54
N HIS A 263 -7.86 -9.83 29.55
CA HIS A 263 -7.92 -8.53 30.22
C HIS A 263 -6.68 -8.22 31.08
N MET A 264 -5.98 -9.24 31.58
CA MET A 264 -4.72 -9.07 32.32
C MET A 264 -3.56 -8.60 31.43
N GLN A 265 -3.67 -8.72 30.10
CA GLN A 265 -2.63 -8.32 29.14
C GLN A 265 -2.80 -6.89 28.60
N LEU A 266 -3.88 -6.19 28.93
CA LEU A 266 -4.16 -4.86 28.40
C LEU A 266 -3.29 -3.79 29.08
N ASP A 267 -2.62 -2.97 28.27
CA ASP A 267 -1.84 -1.82 28.75
C ASP A 267 -2.75 -0.59 28.89
N ILE A 268 -3.41 -0.47 30.05
CA ILE A 268 -4.39 0.59 30.30
C ILE A 268 -3.68 1.91 30.56
N THR A 269 -3.79 2.83 29.60
CA THR A 269 -3.21 4.17 29.70
C THR A 269 -4.28 5.26 29.59
N LEU A 270 -3.95 6.47 30.04
CA LEU A 270 -4.80 7.65 29.88
C LEU A 270 -4.57 8.25 28.49
N VAL A 271 -5.64 8.38 27.72
CA VAL A 271 -5.60 8.75 26.30
C VAL A 271 -6.40 10.00 26.04
N ASN A 272 -5.78 11.01 25.43
CA ASN A 272 -6.52 12.17 24.95
C ASN A 272 -7.20 11.85 23.61
N LEU A 273 -8.52 12.00 23.56
CA LEU A 273 -9.32 11.71 22.36
C LEU A 273 -8.90 12.53 21.14
N LYS A 274 -8.50 13.79 21.32
CA LYS A 274 -8.08 14.66 20.22
C LYS A 274 -6.75 14.20 19.61
N GLU A 275 -5.83 13.76 20.46
CA GLU A 275 -4.52 13.25 20.05
C GLU A 275 -4.66 11.91 19.33
N LEU A 276 -5.48 11.00 19.89
CA LEU A 276 -5.80 9.71 19.28
C LEU A 276 -6.37 9.86 17.86
N LEU A 277 -7.39 10.72 17.69
CA LEU A 277 -8.01 10.93 16.37
C LEU A 277 -7.03 11.55 15.37
N LYS A 278 -6.14 12.44 15.83
CA LYS A 278 -5.10 13.03 14.99
C LYS A 278 -4.12 11.96 14.49
N GLU A 279 -3.66 11.08 15.37
CA GLU A 279 -2.72 10.01 15.02
C GLU A 279 -3.34 8.96 14.09
N VAL A 280 -4.61 8.59 14.32
CA VAL A 280 -5.36 7.70 13.42
C VAL A 280 -5.53 8.35 12.04
N GLY A 281 -5.84 9.64 11.99
CA GLY A 281 -5.94 10.39 10.74
C GLY A 281 -4.64 10.39 9.93
N VAL A 282 -3.48 10.62 10.57
CA VAL A 282 -2.16 10.54 9.92
C VAL A 282 -1.90 9.12 9.37
N SER A 283 -2.24 8.10 10.14
CA SER A 283 -2.05 6.70 9.76
C SER A 283 -2.92 6.32 8.54
N CYS A 284 -4.16 6.78 8.49
CA CYS A 284 -5.08 6.53 7.37
C CYS A 284 -4.68 7.30 6.09
N ASN A 285 -4.15 8.53 6.21
CA ASN A 285 -3.69 9.31 5.05
C ASN A 285 -2.46 8.70 4.34
N SER A 286 -1.71 7.83 5.03
CA SER A 286 -0.53 7.15 4.48
C SER A 286 -0.86 5.90 3.64
N THR A 287 -2.11 5.44 3.67
CA THR A 287 -2.63 4.28 2.93
C THR A 287 -3.44 4.73 1.70
N ASP A 288 -3.79 3.82 0.79
CA ASP A 288 -4.40 4.10 -0.54
C ASP A 288 -5.80 4.80 -0.52
N LEU A 289 -6.24 5.31 0.62
CA LEU A 289 -7.48 6.08 0.87
C LEU A 289 -7.56 7.46 0.18
N LYS A 290 -6.72 7.75 -0.82
CA LYS A 290 -6.56 9.08 -1.45
C LYS A 290 -7.83 9.68 -2.07
N GLN A 291 -8.93 8.93 -2.17
CA GLN A 291 -10.16 9.35 -2.83
C GLN A 291 -11.31 9.77 -1.88
N SER A 292 -11.31 9.35 -0.61
CA SER A 292 -12.39 9.67 0.33
C SER A 292 -11.88 10.61 1.42
N GLN A 293 -12.45 11.81 1.51
CA GLN A 293 -12.12 12.79 2.56
C GLN A 293 -12.58 12.25 3.93
N LEU A 294 -11.68 12.30 4.93
CA LEU A 294 -11.92 11.81 6.28
C LEU A 294 -12.27 12.99 7.20
N TYR A 295 -13.43 12.96 7.84
CA TYR A 295 -13.85 13.97 8.81
C TYR A 295 -14.08 13.38 10.19
N PHE A 296 -13.44 13.98 11.19
CA PHE A 296 -13.65 13.64 12.59
C PHE A 296 -14.57 14.66 13.25
N LYS A 297 -15.66 14.19 13.87
CA LYS A 297 -16.58 15.01 14.65
C LYS A 297 -16.62 14.51 16.10
N LYS A 298 -16.25 15.37 17.03
CA LYS A 298 -16.34 15.10 18.47
C LYS A 298 -17.62 15.74 19.03
N GLU A 299 -18.53 14.92 19.52
CA GLU A 299 -19.80 15.30 20.15
C GLU A 299 -19.88 14.71 21.58
N THR A 300 -18.80 14.83 22.34
CA THR A 300 -18.72 14.39 23.74
C THR A 300 -18.00 15.43 24.59
N GLU A 301 -18.46 15.61 25.82
CA GLU A 301 -17.80 16.46 26.82
C GLU A 301 -16.55 15.81 27.43
N LYS A 302 -16.35 14.50 27.20
CA LYS A 302 -15.21 13.75 27.74
C LYS A 302 -13.97 13.96 26.87
N ASP A 303 -12.86 14.39 27.47
CA ASP A 303 -11.58 14.59 26.76
C ASP A 303 -10.61 13.41 26.89
N VAL A 304 -10.78 12.58 27.93
CA VAL A 304 -9.81 11.54 28.31
C VAL A 304 -10.48 10.19 28.51
N LEU A 305 -9.86 9.14 27.98
CA LEU A 305 -10.27 7.74 28.11
C LEU A 305 -9.21 6.95 28.88
N ARG A 306 -9.61 5.93 29.64
CA ARG A 306 -8.70 4.92 30.20
C ARG A 306 -8.90 3.61 29.45
N THR A 307 -8.02 3.32 28.51
CA THR A 307 -8.11 2.16 27.61
C THR A 307 -6.72 1.77 27.08
N ASP A 308 -6.64 0.65 26.36
CA ASP A 308 -5.45 0.27 25.59
C ASP A 308 -5.43 1.07 24.28
N VAL A 309 -4.49 2.02 24.20
CA VAL A 309 -4.31 2.94 23.06
C VAL A 309 -4.06 2.17 21.77
N SER A 310 -3.21 1.14 21.83
CA SER A 310 -2.74 0.40 20.66
C SER A 310 -3.91 -0.35 20.03
N LYS A 311 -4.69 -1.03 20.86
CA LYS A 311 -5.89 -1.75 20.43
C LYS A 311 -6.98 -0.81 19.93
N LEU A 312 -7.19 0.34 20.59
CA LEU A 312 -8.19 1.32 20.13
C LEU A 312 -7.80 1.96 18.79
N LYS A 313 -6.52 2.28 18.57
CA LYS A 313 -6.01 2.77 17.28
C LYS A 313 -6.25 1.74 16.18
N GLN A 314 -5.95 0.48 16.45
CA GLN A 314 -6.12 -0.62 15.51
C GLN A 314 -7.60 -0.79 15.13
N LEU A 315 -8.50 -0.73 16.10
CA LEU A 315 -9.94 -0.80 15.87
C LEU A 315 -10.43 0.30 14.91
N LEU A 316 -10.06 1.55 15.19
CA LEU A 316 -10.44 2.70 14.36
C LEU A 316 -9.86 2.59 12.95
N PHE A 317 -8.58 2.22 12.84
CA PHE A 317 -7.90 2.06 11.56
C PHE A 317 -8.56 0.97 10.69
N ASN A 318 -8.83 -0.19 11.27
CA ASN A 318 -9.49 -1.31 10.60
C ASN A 318 -10.90 -0.92 10.11
N ALA A 319 -11.67 -0.23 10.95
CA ALA A 319 -13.03 0.19 10.60
C ALA A 319 -13.08 1.27 9.51
N ILE A 320 -12.17 2.25 9.56
CA ILE A 320 -12.05 3.29 8.51
C ILE A 320 -11.64 2.65 7.18
N ASN A 321 -10.66 1.73 7.20
CA ASN A 321 -10.23 1.04 6.00
C ASN A 321 -11.34 0.15 5.42
N TYR A 322 -12.10 -0.54 6.26
CA TYR A 322 -13.22 -1.38 5.83
C TYR A 322 -14.25 -0.57 5.03
N ILE A 323 -14.76 0.52 5.61
CA ILE A 323 -15.73 1.42 4.95
C ILE A 323 -15.10 2.14 3.74
N GLY A 324 -13.80 2.39 3.79
CA GLY A 324 -13.03 3.01 2.71
C GLY A 324 -12.79 2.14 1.48
N ARG A 325 -13.01 0.82 1.54
CA ARG A 325 -12.85 -0.07 0.37
C ARG A 325 -13.84 0.20 -0.74
N ASP A 326 -15.02 0.68 -0.40
CA ASP A 326 -16.01 1.09 -1.40
C ASP A 326 -15.52 2.35 -2.11
N HIS A 327 -15.39 2.31 -3.45
CA HIS A 327 -14.86 3.40 -4.27
C HIS A 327 -15.82 4.61 -4.40
N SER A 328 -16.87 4.65 -3.61
CA SER A 328 -17.78 5.80 -3.51
C SER A 328 -17.02 7.05 -3.05
N SER A 329 -17.23 8.16 -3.79
CA SER A 329 -16.64 9.48 -3.53
C SER A 329 -17.15 10.17 -2.27
N ASN A 330 -17.94 9.47 -1.45
CA ASN A 330 -18.51 10.03 -0.24
C ASN A 330 -17.44 10.12 0.86
N PRO A 331 -17.42 11.22 1.62
CA PRO A 331 -16.51 11.35 2.74
C PRO A 331 -16.84 10.34 3.84
N ILE A 332 -15.81 9.88 4.54
CA ILE A 332 -15.95 9.01 5.71
C ILE A 332 -16.03 9.91 6.95
N ASN A 333 -17.16 9.83 7.64
CA ASN A 333 -17.38 10.57 8.87
C ASN A 333 -17.17 9.65 10.08
N VAL A 334 -16.27 10.06 10.97
CA VAL A 334 -16.04 9.41 12.27
C VAL A 334 -16.61 10.32 13.36
N VAL A 335 -17.70 9.91 14.00
CA VAL A 335 -18.38 10.67 15.03
C VAL A 335 -18.27 9.96 16.38
N ILE A 336 -17.82 10.67 17.41
CA ILE A 336 -17.75 10.15 18.78
C ILE A 336 -18.79 10.89 19.63
N LYS A 337 -19.72 10.13 20.22
CA LYS A 337 -20.83 10.63 21.05
C LYS A 337 -20.81 10.01 22.44
N ASP A 338 -21.40 10.71 23.41
CA ASP A 338 -21.66 10.15 24.72
C ASP A 338 -22.78 9.11 24.68
N SER A 339 -22.55 7.96 25.32
CA SER A 339 -23.54 6.89 25.47
C SER A 339 -23.51 6.30 26.88
N GLU A 340 -24.54 5.52 27.22
CA GLU A 340 -24.60 4.76 28.47
C GLU A 340 -24.74 3.28 28.16
N ILE A 341 -23.97 2.46 28.87
CA ILE A 341 -24.17 1.03 28.92
C ILE A 341 -24.92 0.67 30.19
N LYS A 342 -25.99 -0.12 30.06
CA LYS A 342 -26.71 -0.74 31.17
C LYS A 342 -26.51 -2.24 31.13
N TYR A 343 -26.16 -2.82 32.26
CA TYR A 343 -26.00 -4.25 32.43
C TYR A 343 -27.25 -4.83 33.07
N ASN A 344 -27.71 -5.96 32.56
CA ASN A 344 -28.69 -6.79 33.28
C ASN A 344 -27.93 -7.93 33.94
N VAL A 345 -27.95 -7.94 35.26
CA VAL A 345 -27.27 -8.97 36.03
C VAL A 345 -28.34 -9.84 36.65
N ALA A 346 -28.68 -10.95 35.99
CA ALA A 346 -29.64 -11.90 36.53
C ALA A 346 -29.11 -12.43 37.88
N ASN A 347 -29.97 -12.42 38.90
CA ASN A 347 -29.72 -12.92 40.26
C ASN A 347 -28.79 -12.10 41.17
N ILE A 348 -28.60 -10.80 40.92
CA ILE A 348 -28.01 -9.90 41.91
C ILE A 348 -29.04 -8.85 42.34
N GLU A 349 -29.58 -9.01 43.55
CA GLU A 349 -30.17 -7.91 44.31
C GLU A 349 -29.06 -6.95 44.75
N THR A 350 -28.50 -6.20 43.79
CA THR A 350 -27.81 -4.96 44.07
C THR A 350 -28.79 -3.85 43.71
N PRO A 351 -29.13 -2.95 44.65
CA PRO A 351 -30.07 -1.89 44.38
C PRO A 351 -29.48 -0.98 43.28
N GLY A 352 -30.14 -0.97 42.13
CA GLY A 352 -29.83 -0.06 41.03
C GLY A 352 -29.17 -0.74 39.83
N SER A 353 -29.86 -0.71 38.70
CA SER A 353 -29.24 -0.91 37.38
C SER A 353 -28.02 0.01 37.26
N SER A 354 -26.82 -0.57 37.28
CA SER A 354 -25.58 0.20 37.23
C SER A 354 -25.37 0.70 35.81
N LYS A 355 -25.77 1.94 35.55
CA LYS A 355 -25.44 2.65 34.30
C LYS A 355 -23.98 3.02 34.31
N LEU A 356 -23.26 2.74 33.22
CA LEU A 356 -21.88 3.14 33.05
C LEU A 356 -21.71 4.09 31.86
N PRO A 357 -20.88 5.13 32.01
CA PRO A 357 -20.59 6.03 30.91
C PRO A 357 -19.77 5.28 29.84
N ALA A 358 -20.23 5.39 28.61
CA ALA A 358 -19.60 4.84 27.42
C ALA A 358 -19.45 5.92 26.35
N LEU A 359 -18.74 5.58 25.29
CA LEU A 359 -18.64 6.33 24.07
C LEU A 359 -19.19 5.50 22.93
N GLU A 360 -20.03 6.12 22.13
CA GLU A 360 -20.48 5.59 20.85
C GLU A 360 -19.58 6.16 19.75
N ILE A 361 -18.95 5.29 18.98
CA ILE A 361 -18.10 5.61 17.85
C ILE A 361 -18.83 5.17 16.59
N VAL A 362 -19.31 6.14 15.82
CA VAL A 362 -20.00 5.93 14.55
C VAL A 362 -19.03 6.24 13.42
N ILE A 363 -18.81 5.27 12.53
CA ILE A 363 -18.00 5.43 11.32
C ILE A 363 -18.92 5.17 10.15
N THR A 364 -19.15 6.18 9.30
CA THR A 364 -20.16 6.08 8.24
C THR A 364 -19.84 6.91 7.01
N LYS A 365 -20.29 6.44 5.85
CA LYS A 365 -20.40 7.22 4.59
C LYS A 365 -21.81 7.77 4.35
N GLU A 366 -22.79 7.36 5.16
CA GLU A 366 -24.18 7.83 5.08
C GLU A 366 -24.30 9.27 5.62
N PHE A 367 -25.31 10.00 5.16
CA PHE A 367 -25.59 11.34 5.68
C PHE A 367 -26.04 11.25 7.15
N LEU A 368 -25.27 11.87 8.04
CA LEU A 368 -25.59 11.94 9.46
C LEU A 368 -26.85 12.78 9.68
N GLN A 369 -27.97 12.13 9.98
CA GLN A 369 -29.14 12.82 10.54
C GLN A 369 -28.83 13.29 11.97
N PRO A 370 -29.30 14.47 12.39
CA PRO A 370 -29.16 14.93 13.77
C PRO A 370 -29.88 13.94 14.70
N SER A 371 -29.12 13.30 15.58
CA SER A 371 -29.68 12.35 16.55
C SER A 371 -30.52 13.09 17.59
N LYS A 372 -31.65 12.51 17.97
CA LYS A 372 -32.57 13.04 19.00
C LYS A 372 -31.84 13.20 20.33
N SER A 373 -32.28 14.18 21.12
CA SER A 373 -31.72 14.67 22.39
C SER A 373 -31.72 13.68 23.58
N GLN A 374 -31.82 12.38 23.34
CA GLN A 374 -31.80 11.34 24.36
C GLN A 374 -30.47 10.57 24.28
N LEU A 375 -29.78 10.43 25.43
CA LEU A 375 -28.57 9.62 25.53
C LEU A 375 -28.92 8.16 25.17
N PRO A 376 -28.27 7.55 24.16
CA PRO A 376 -28.60 6.19 23.77
C PRO A 376 -28.14 5.22 24.87
N LEU A 377 -29.10 4.42 25.36
CA LEU A 377 -28.90 3.43 26.41
C LEU A 377 -28.81 2.05 25.78
N TYR A 378 -27.65 1.41 25.91
CA TYR A 378 -27.40 0.10 25.33
C TYR A 378 -27.41 -0.98 26.42
N MET A 379 -28.25 -2.00 26.22
CA MET A 379 -28.34 -3.14 27.13
C MET A 379 -27.27 -4.16 26.74
N ILE A 380 -26.28 -4.36 27.60
CA ILE A 380 -25.30 -5.42 27.45
C ILE A 380 -25.70 -6.58 28.37
N ASP A 381 -25.92 -7.74 27.77
CA ASP A 381 -25.98 -9.00 28.50
C ASP A 381 -24.57 -9.57 28.61
N LEU A 382 -24.04 -9.64 29.83
CA LEU A 382 -22.71 -10.19 30.11
C LEU A 382 -22.65 -11.69 29.83
N ASN A 383 -23.80 -12.37 29.79
CA ASN A 383 -23.91 -13.82 29.57
C ASN A 383 -23.80 -14.22 28.10
N LEU A 384 -23.96 -13.28 27.17
CA LEU A 384 -23.77 -13.52 25.74
C LEU A 384 -22.36 -13.01 25.37
N SER A 385 -21.52 -13.84 24.73
CA SER A 385 -20.47 -13.27 23.87
C SER A 385 -21.15 -12.33 22.89
N SER A 386 -20.48 -11.29 22.42
CA SER A 386 -20.91 -10.60 21.20
C SER A 386 -20.95 -11.61 20.05
N GLY A 387 -22.04 -12.37 19.98
CA GLY A 387 -22.32 -13.39 18.97
C GLY A 387 -22.75 -12.66 17.72
N TRP A 388 -21.80 -12.00 17.09
CA TRP A 388 -22.02 -11.18 15.90
C TRP A 388 -20.77 -11.25 15.03
N LEU A 389 -20.49 -12.44 14.53
CA LEU A 389 -20.06 -12.58 13.15
C LEU A 389 -21.29 -13.11 12.42
N ASP A 390 -21.99 -12.26 11.68
CA ASP A 390 -22.83 -12.78 10.61
C ASP A 390 -21.91 -13.63 9.73
N GLU A 391 -22.25 -14.91 9.53
CA GLU A 391 -21.48 -15.88 8.75
C GLU A 391 -21.18 -15.42 7.30
N GLN A 392 -21.74 -14.28 6.87
CA GLN A 392 -21.70 -13.76 5.52
C GLN A 392 -20.53 -12.80 5.22
N GLU A 393 -19.82 -12.23 6.20
CA GLU A 393 -18.67 -11.33 5.95
C GLU A 393 -17.44 -11.74 6.78
N ASN A 394 -16.72 -12.76 6.32
CA ASN A 394 -15.40 -13.18 6.82
C ASN A 394 -14.28 -12.17 6.47
N ASP A 395 -14.45 -10.88 6.79
CA ASP A 395 -13.40 -9.88 6.58
C ASP A 395 -12.37 -9.92 7.70
N PRO A 396 -11.07 -10.08 7.41
CA PRO A 396 -10.03 -10.14 8.43
C PRO A 396 -9.98 -8.89 9.32
N LEU A 397 -10.31 -7.70 8.79
CA LEU A 397 -10.32 -6.46 9.57
C LEU A 397 -11.46 -6.44 10.61
N LEU A 398 -12.62 -7.00 10.25
CA LEU A 398 -13.79 -7.03 11.12
C LEU A 398 -13.65 -8.11 12.19
N ILE A 399 -13.05 -9.26 11.86
CA ILE A 399 -12.74 -10.32 12.83
C ILE A 399 -11.81 -9.80 13.93
N GLU A 400 -10.75 -9.09 13.53
CA GLU A 400 -9.82 -8.48 14.48
C GLU A 400 -10.51 -7.40 15.34
N ASN A 401 -11.39 -6.60 14.76
CA ASN A 401 -12.16 -5.62 15.50
C ASN A 401 -13.12 -6.25 16.51
N ALA A 402 -13.78 -7.36 16.15
CA ALA A 402 -14.65 -8.10 17.06
C ALA A 402 -13.86 -8.60 18.29
N TYR A 403 -12.64 -9.10 18.07
CA TYR A 403 -11.73 -9.49 19.15
C TYR A 403 -11.34 -8.31 20.04
N ILE A 404 -10.98 -7.16 19.44
CA ILE A 404 -10.64 -5.94 20.19
C ILE A 404 -11.84 -5.46 21.03
N ILE A 405 -13.05 -5.50 20.47
CA ILE A 405 -14.27 -5.11 21.18
C ILE A 405 -14.55 -6.03 22.36
N ASP A 406 -14.47 -7.35 22.19
CA ASP A 406 -14.73 -8.31 23.28
C ASP A 406 -13.66 -8.19 24.39
N THR A 407 -12.41 -7.91 24.03
CA THR A 407 -11.33 -7.66 25.01
C THR A 407 -11.42 -6.30 25.71
N GLN A 408 -12.16 -5.32 25.18
CA GLN A 408 -12.33 -4.00 25.79
C GLN A 408 -13.69 -3.80 26.49
N TYR A 409 -14.46 -4.87 26.70
CA TYR A 409 -15.86 -4.79 27.18
C TYR A 409 -16.75 -3.87 26.31
N GLY A 410 -16.44 -3.79 25.02
CA GLY A 410 -17.22 -3.01 24.08
C GLY A 410 -18.41 -3.77 23.53
N TYR A 411 -19.19 -3.08 22.69
CA TYR A 411 -20.32 -3.65 21.97
C TYR A 411 -20.41 -3.08 20.55
N VAL A 412 -20.79 -3.91 19.58
CA VAL A 412 -21.06 -3.47 18.20
C VAL A 412 -22.57 -3.25 18.07
N ALA A 413 -22.99 -2.00 17.87
CA ALA A 413 -24.42 -1.65 17.81
C ALA A 413 -25.01 -1.71 16.40
N LYS A 414 -24.19 -1.53 15.36
CA LYS A 414 -24.61 -1.63 13.96
C LYS A 414 -23.41 -1.98 13.09
N GLN A 415 -23.58 -2.96 12.19
CA GLN A 415 -22.61 -3.32 11.17
C GLN A 415 -23.29 -3.36 9.80
N SER A 416 -22.73 -2.62 8.85
CA SER A 416 -23.15 -2.60 7.44
C SER A 416 -21.96 -2.15 6.59
N SER A 417 -22.01 -2.41 5.29
CA SER A 417 -20.95 -2.03 4.34
C SER A 417 -20.66 -0.52 4.32
N GLN A 418 -21.60 0.33 4.76
CA GLN A 418 -21.46 1.79 4.76
C GLN A 418 -21.42 2.44 6.16
N THR A 419 -21.79 1.70 7.21
CA THR A 419 -21.89 2.21 8.59
C THR A 419 -21.49 1.15 9.62
N LEU A 420 -20.54 1.51 10.49
CA LEU A 420 -20.10 0.75 11.67
C LEU A 420 -20.34 1.58 12.93
N VAL A 421 -20.94 0.98 13.96
CA VAL A 421 -21.16 1.62 15.26
C VAL A 421 -20.60 0.75 16.38
N TYR A 422 -19.60 1.29 17.08
CA TYR A 422 -18.96 0.65 18.22
C TYR A 422 -19.29 1.41 19.50
N ILE A 423 -19.36 0.69 20.61
CA ILE A 423 -19.62 1.24 21.93
C ILE A 423 -18.51 0.77 22.85
N LEU A 424 -17.84 1.71 23.52
CA LEU A 424 -16.73 1.42 24.41
C LEU A 424 -16.94 2.08 25.77
N PRO A 425 -16.64 1.39 26.89
CA PRO A 425 -16.70 1.98 28.21
C PRO A 425 -15.63 3.07 28.35
N VAL A 426 -15.97 4.17 29.03
CA VAL A 426 -15.03 5.29 29.25
C VAL A 426 -13.85 4.91 30.15
N SER A 427 -14.08 3.95 31.06
CA SER A 427 -13.09 3.48 32.03
C SER A 427 -13.06 1.96 32.07
N LEU A 428 -12.05 1.38 31.39
CA LEU A 428 -11.79 -0.05 31.41
C LEU A 428 -11.59 -0.62 32.83
N PRO A 429 -10.84 0.04 33.75
CA PRO A 429 -10.64 -0.46 35.11
C PRO A 429 -11.93 -0.62 35.92
N LYS A 430 -12.91 0.27 35.70
CA LYS A 430 -14.22 0.19 36.38
C LYS A 430 -15.03 -1.00 35.86
N MET A 431 -14.90 -1.30 34.57
CA MET A 431 -15.51 -2.48 33.96
C MET A 431 -14.88 -3.78 34.45
N GLN A 432 -13.55 -3.82 34.53
CA GLN A 432 -12.82 -4.94 35.12
C GLN A 432 -13.31 -5.22 36.54
N TYR A 433 -13.39 -4.19 37.40
CA TYR A 433 -13.90 -4.35 38.77
C TYR A 433 -15.31 -4.95 38.82
N ILE A 434 -16.23 -4.48 37.98
CA ILE A 434 -17.61 -5.00 37.94
C ILE A 434 -17.64 -6.46 37.46
N SER A 435 -16.86 -6.79 36.44
CA SER A 435 -16.73 -8.16 35.94
C SER A 435 -16.14 -9.11 36.99
N THR A 436 -15.14 -8.68 37.76
CA THR A 436 -14.52 -9.47 38.83
C THR A 436 -15.48 -9.66 40.00
N GLN A 437 -16.19 -8.61 40.42
CA GLN A 437 -17.22 -8.70 41.46
C GLN A 437 -18.33 -9.68 41.07
N PHE A 438 -18.75 -9.65 39.81
CA PHE A 438 -19.75 -10.57 39.29
C PHE A 438 -19.28 -12.02 39.33
N PHE A 439 -18.05 -12.28 38.90
CA PHE A 439 -17.43 -13.61 38.95
C PHE A 439 -17.30 -14.13 40.39
N ASN A 440 -16.75 -13.32 41.30
CA ASN A 440 -16.55 -13.69 42.70
C ASN A 440 -17.85 -14.09 43.39
N LYS A 441 -18.94 -13.35 43.15
CA LYS A 441 -20.26 -13.65 43.73
C LYS A 441 -20.87 -14.93 43.16
N TYR A 442 -20.62 -15.24 41.89
CA TYR A 442 -21.03 -16.49 41.26
C TYR A 442 -20.27 -17.71 41.81
N THR A 443 -18.99 -17.54 42.15
CA THR A 443 -18.20 -18.56 42.86
C THR A 443 -18.60 -18.70 44.32
N GLU A 444 -18.94 -17.62 45.02
CA GLU A 444 -19.39 -17.63 46.42
C GLU A 444 -20.79 -18.22 46.60
N ALA A 445 -21.72 -18.01 45.65
CA ALA A 445 -23.05 -18.63 45.68
C ALA A 445 -23.03 -20.17 45.50
N LYS A 446 -21.84 -20.77 45.39
CA LYS A 446 -21.61 -22.20 45.14
C LYS A 446 -20.74 -22.88 46.21
N ILE A 447 -20.33 -22.16 47.26
CA ILE A 447 -19.75 -22.70 48.51
C ILE A 447 -20.85 -22.62 49.57
#